data_AF-A0A661IU32-F1
#
_entry.id   AF-A0A661IU32-F1
#
_cell.length_a   1.000
_cell.length_b   1.000
_cell.length_c   1.000
_cell.angle_alpha   90.00
_cell.angle_beta   90.00
_cell.angle_gamma   90.00
#
_symmetry.space_group_name_H-M   'P 1'
#
loop_
_entity.id
_entity.type
_entity.pdbx_description
1 polymer ?
#
loop_
_entity_poly.entity_id
_entity_poly.type
_entity_poly.pdbx_seq_one_letter_code
_entity_poly.pdbx_strand_id
1 'polypeptide(L)'
;MEGHRVGWCCTYLPVEIIEAGGLLPQRLVPEGGGPKDDALLDPNFCPYIRTVAGVLLEGKERPDGLILMNTCDGMRRLFDTITYYLPSLPIFLLDVPRKKDEAALSYFYEGLKELIAWLQETFSVRIREENLREAIKGANTTRRI
;
A
#
# COMPACT_ATOMS: atom_id res chain seq x y z
N MET A 1 16.29 1.03 15.89
CA MET A 1 16.36 1.36 14.46
C MET A 1 14.92 1.50 13.98
N GLU A 2 14.37 2.72 14.05
CA GLU A 2 13.00 2.98 13.59
C GLU A 2 13.03 3.26 12.09
N GLY A 3 12.65 2.27 11.27
CA GLY A 3 12.34 2.49 9.86
C GLY A 3 10.92 3.05 9.73
N HIS A 4 10.69 3.89 8.71
CA HIS A 4 9.33 4.38 8.41
C HIS A 4 8.39 3.21 8.09
N ARG A 5 7.16 3.28 8.63
CA ARG A 5 6.12 2.28 8.41
C ARG A 5 5.32 2.62 7.16
N VAL A 6 5.26 1.70 6.20
CA VAL A 6 4.48 1.87 4.98
C VAL A 6 3.27 0.96 5.03
N GLY A 7 2.09 1.56 5.17
CA GLY A 7 0.81 0.88 5.23
C GLY A 7 0.44 0.23 3.89
N TRP A 8 -0.14 -0.96 3.91
CA TRP A 8 -0.69 -1.61 2.72
C TRP A 8 -1.89 -2.50 3.04
N CYS A 9 -2.74 -2.73 2.03
CA CYS A 9 -3.99 -3.50 2.18
C CYS A 9 -4.03 -4.78 1.32
N CYS A 10 -3.68 -4.68 0.03
CA CYS A 10 -3.84 -5.76 -0.94
C CYS A 10 -2.63 -6.70 -0.98
N THR A 11 -2.86 -8.02 -0.98
CA THR A 11 -1.80 -9.05 -1.02
C THR A 11 -0.99 -9.10 -2.32
N TYR A 12 -1.44 -8.42 -3.36
CA TYR A 12 -0.73 -8.31 -4.64
C TYR A 12 0.47 -7.35 -4.56
N LEU A 13 0.60 -6.58 -3.49
CA LEU A 13 1.68 -5.62 -3.35
C LEU A 13 2.99 -6.38 -3.15
N PRO A 14 4.01 -6.19 -4.00
CA PRO A 14 5.35 -6.74 -3.73
C PRO A 14 5.98 -5.99 -2.56
N VAL A 15 5.71 -6.46 -1.34
CA VAL A 15 6.24 -5.91 -0.08
C VAL A 15 7.77 -5.89 -0.06
N GLU A 16 8.41 -6.73 -0.87
CA GLU A 16 9.85 -6.79 -1.06
C GLU A 16 10.43 -5.46 -1.56
N ILE A 17 9.66 -4.66 -2.30
CA ILE A 17 10.08 -3.32 -2.73
C ILE A 17 10.21 -2.38 -1.52
N ILE A 18 9.28 -2.46 -0.57
CA ILE A 18 9.29 -1.68 0.67
C ILE A 18 10.49 -2.11 1.52
N GLU A 19 10.64 -3.43 1.73
CA GLU A 19 11.73 -4.01 2.51
C GLU A 19 13.12 -3.68 1.93
N ALA A 20 13.27 -3.71 0.61
CA ALA A 20 14.53 -3.36 -0.07
C ALA A 20 14.97 -1.90 0.15
N GLY A 21 14.03 -1.02 0.51
CA GLY A 21 14.28 0.36 0.93
C GLY A 21 14.65 0.51 2.41
N GLY A 22 14.68 -0.58 3.19
CA GLY A 22 14.83 -0.53 4.64
C GLY A 22 13.59 0.01 5.37
N LEU A 23 12.44 0.03 4.69
CA LEU A 23 11.16 0.48 5.23
C LEU A 23 10.40 -0.72 5.83
N LEU A 24 9.47 -0.44 6.74
CA LEU A 24 8.70 -1.47 7.44
C LEU A 24 7.31 -1.64 6.81
N PRO A 25 7.03 -2.72 6.05
CA PRO A 25 5.71 -2.96 5.50
C PRO A 25 4.70 -3.26 6.63
N GLN A 26 3.70 -2.40 6.80
CA GLN A 26 2.64 -2.54 7.79
C GLN A 26 1.34 -2.97 7.10
N ARG A 27 0.92 -4.21 7.31
CA ARG A 27 -0.37 -4.66 6.78
C ARG A 27 -1.52 -4.09 7.62
N LEU A 28 -2.43 -3.36 6.99
CA LEU A 28 -3.62 -2.82 7.65
C LEU A 28 -4.73 -3.87 7.65
N VAL A 29 -4.99 -4.47 8.82
CA VAL A 29 -6.10 -5.41 9.02
C VAL A 29 -6.88 -4.99 10.28
N PRO A 30 -7.50 -3.80 10.26
CA PRO A 30 -8.19 -3.29 11.44
C PRO A 30 -9.46 -4.09 11.74
N GLU A 31 -9.78 -4.20 13.03
CA GLU A 31 -11.07 -4.69 13.49
C GLU A 31 -12.12 -3.60 13.31
N GLY A 32 -13.28 -3.98 12.78
CA GLY A 32 -14.40 -3.07 12.55
C GLY A 32 -15.19 -2.74 13.81
N GLY A 33 -16.16 -1.83 13.65
CA GLY A 33 -17.01 -1.36 14.76
C GLY A 33 -16.47 -0.11 15.44
N GLY A 34 -15.53 0.58 14.80
CA GLY A 34 -15.03 1.89 15.24
C GLY A 34 -16.07 3.00 15.00
N PRO A 35 -16.07 4.06 15.84
CA PRO A 35 -17.03 5.14 15.72
C PRO A 35 -16.90 5.94 14.41
N LYS A 36 -15.75 5.89 13.73
CA LYS A 36 -15.54 6.57 12.44
C LYS A 36 -15.53 5.65 11.22
N ASP A 37 -15.86 4.37 11.36
CA ASP A 37 -15.86 3.43 10.22
C ASP A 37 -16.75 3.96 9.08
N ASP A 38 -17.95 4.47 9.41
CA ASP A 38 -18.91 4.99 8.43
C ASP A 38 -18.83 6.53 8.26
N ALA A 39 -17.77 7.19 8.75
CA ALA A 39 -17.68 8.65 8.75
C ALA A 39 -17.33 9.26 7.38
N LEU A 40 -16.58 8.53 6.55
CA LEU A 40 -16.01 9.05 5.30
C LEU A 40 -16.58 8.41 4.03
N LEU A 41 -17.12 7.20 4.14
CA LEU A 41 -17.59 6.41 3.00
C LEU A 41 -19.01 5.92 3.26
N ASP A 42 -19.78 5.81 2.18
CA ASP A 42 -21.17 5.34 2.23
C ASP A 42 -21.26 3.92 2.85
N PRO A 43 -22.28 3.63 3.69
CA PRO A 43 -22.45 2.32 4.32
C PRO A 43 -22.54 1.12 3.37
N ASN A 44 -22.79 1.35 2.07
CA ASN A 44 -22.81 0.29 1.05
C ASN A 44 -21.41 -0.11 0.55
N PHE A 45 -20.35 0.64 0.88
CA PHE A 45 -18.98 0.21 0.57
C PHE A 45 -18.57 -1.04 1.38
N CYS A 46 -17.57 -1.78 0.92
CA CYS A 46 -17.02 -2.92 1.67
C CYS A 46 -16.63 -2.49 3.10
N PRO A 47 -17.09 -3.18 4.17
CA PRO A 47 -16.79 -2.82 5.55
C PRO A 47 -15.30 -2.67 5.83
N TYR A 48 -14.46 -3.53 5.23
CA TYR A 48 -13.00 -3.44 5.37
C TYR A 48 -12.46 -2.08 4.90
N ILE A 49 -12.94 -1.56 3.76
CA ILE A 49 -12.51 -0.26 3.24
C ILE A 49 -12.92 0.87 4.19
N ARG A 50 -14.16 0.80 4.70
CA ARG A 50 -14.73 1.78 5.62
C ARG A 50 -13.96 1.80 6.94
N THR A 51 -13.70 0.63 7.53
CA THR A 51 -12.88 0.49 8.74
C THR A 51 -11.45 0.97 8.52
N VAL A 52 -10.79 0.67 7.38
CA VAL A 52 -9.45 1.22 7.08
C VAL A 52 -9.47 2.75 7.06
N ALA A 53 -10.47 3.36 6.40
CA ALA A 53 -10.62 4.81 6.42
C ALA A 53 -10.85 5.36 7.84
N GLY A 54 -11.69 4.68 8.62
CA GLY A 54 -12.00 5.03 10.01
C GLY A 54 -10.77 5.00 10.92
N VAL A 55 -10.00 3.92 10.94
CA VAL A 55 -8.81 3.81 11.81
C VAL A 55 -7.69 4.79 11.44
N LEU A 56 -7.55 5.12 10.15
CA LEU A 56 -6.62 6.16 9.68
C LEU A 56 -7.09 7.55 10.12
N LEU A 57 -8.39 7.84 10.00
CA LEU A 57 -8.98 9.12 10.43
C LEU A 57 -8.97 9.30 11.96
N GLU A 58 -9.10 8.21 12.72
CA GLU A 58 -8.95 8.22 14.18
C GLU A 58 -7.49 8.30 14.61
N GLY A 59 -6.55 8.00 13.70
CA GLY A 59 -5.14 7.84 14.03
C GLY A 59 -4.89 6.68 14.99
N LYS A 60 -5.72 5.63 14.92
CA LYS A 60 -5.42 4.33 15.55
C LYS A 60 -4.30 3.62 14.79
N GLU A 61 -4.37 3.72 13.46
CA GLU A 61 -3.28 3.33 12.57
C GLU A 61 -2.56 4.57 12.05
N ARG A 62 -1.23 4.58 12.16
CA ARG A 62 -0.38 5.73 11.81
C ARG A 62 0.83 5.28 10.97
N PRO A 63 0.61 4.85 9.73
CA PRO A 63 1.71 4.64 8.80
C PRO A 63 2.29 6.00 8.38
N ASP A 64 3.57 6.02 8.04
CA ASP A 64 4.28 7.20 7.51
C ASP A 64 4.01 7.40 6.00
N GLY A 65 3.50 6.37 5.32
CA GLY A 65 2.89 6.46 3.99
C GLY A 65 2.04 5.25 3.68
N LEU A 66 1.18 5.35 2.67
CA LEU A 66 0.17 4.32 2.35
C LEU A 66 0.27 3.92 0.88
N ILE A 67 0.33 2.62 0.60
CA ILE A 67 0.23 2.09 -0.76
C ILE A 67 -1.08 1.32 -0.89
N LEU A 68 -1.90 1.77 -1.83
CA LEU A 68 -3.11 1.08 -2.24
C LEU A 68 -2.91 0.49 -3.64
N MET A 69 -3.67 -0.55 -3.95
CA MET A 69 -3.68 -1.14 -5.28
C MET A 69 -5.08 -1.02 -5.87
N ASN A 70 -5.15 -0.67 -7.15
CA ASN A 70 -6.41 -0.60 -7.87
C ASN A 70 -6.96 -1.99 -8.21
N THR A 71 -7.36 -2.73 -7.17
CA THR A 71 -7.88 -4.10 -7.27
C THR A 71 -9.41 -4.14 -7.30
N CYS A 72 -10.07 -3.16 -6.67
CA CYS A 72 -11.51 -2.95 -6.73
C CYS A 72 -11.85 -1.46 -6.66
N ASP A 73 -13.07 -1.07 -7.05
CA ASP A 73 -13.49 0.32 -6.99
C ASP A 73 -13.49 0.89 -5.57
N GLY A 74 -13.70 0.05 -4.55
CA GLY A 74 -13.57 0.42 -3.15
C GLY A 74 -12.18 0.96 -2.80
N MET A 75 -11.10 0.33 -3.30
CA MET A 75 -9.73 0.81 -3.07
C MET A 75 -9.44 2.14 -3.77
N ARG A 76 -10.03 2.36 -4.95
CA ARG A 76 -9.95 3.67 -5.63
C ARG A 76 -10.66 4.76 -4.85
N ARG A 77 -11.86 4.45 -4.31
CA ARG A 77 -12.59 5.39 -3.46
C ARG A 77 -11.86 5.66 -2.15
N LEU A 78 -11.19 4.65 -1.57
CA LEU A 78 -10.32 4.84 -0.42
C LEU A 78 -9.17 5.79 -0.75
N PHE A 79 -8.49 5.60 -1.88
CA PHE A 79 -7.41 6.49 -2.31
C PHE A 79 -7.87 7.95 -2.39
N ASP A 80 -8.99 8.22 -3.07
CA ASP A 80 -9.56 9.58 -3.17
C ASP A 80 -9.91 10.13 -1.78
N THR A 81 -10.51 9.29 -0.92
CA THR A 81 -10.92 9.66 0.44
C THR A 81 -9.72 10.05 1.30
N ILE A 82 -8.67 9.23 1.33
CA ILE A 82 -7.47 9.50 2.11
C ILE A 82 -6.74 10.73 1.57
N THR A 83 -6.63 10.87 0.25
CA THR A 83 -6.02 12.06 -0.38
C THR A 83 -6.75 13.35 0.02
N TYR A 84 -8.08 13.32 0.09
CA TYR A 84 -8.87 14.49 0.43
C TYR A 84 -8.87 14.81 1.94
N TYR A 85 -9.08 13.80 2.79
CA TYR A 85 -9.26 14.02 4.23
C TYR A 85 -7.96 13.95 5.05
N LEU A 86 -6.92 13.28 4.54
CA LEU A 86 -5.61 13.14 5.19
C LEU A 86 -4.48 13.57 4.23
N PRO A 87 -4.47 14.83 3.74
CA PRO A 87 -3.55 15.28 2.70
C PRO A 87 -2.07 15.27 3.13
N SER A 88 -1.79 15.18 4.43
CA SER A 88 -0.43 15.07 4.97
C SER A 88 0.12 13.64 4.96
N LEU A 89 -0.70 12.62 4.69
CA LEU A 89 -0.28 11.23 4.59
C LEU A 89 0.13 10.94 3.13
N PRO A 90 1.41 10.71 2.83
CA PRO A 90 1.83 10.31 1.49
C PRO A 90 1.12 9.04 1.07
N ILE A 91 0.50 9.04 -0.10
CA ILE A 91 -0.25 7.91 -0.62
C ILE A 91 0.07 7.64 -2.09
N PHE A 92 0.20 6.36 -2.45
CA PHE A 92 0.42 5.89 -3.82
C PHE A 92 -0.65 4.88 -4.22
N LEU A 93 -1.20 5.00 -5.44
CA LEU A 93 -2.12 4.03 -6.02
C LEU A 93 -1.42 3.27 -7.15
N LEU A 94 -1.07 2.03 -6.90
CA LEU A 94 -0.53 1.14 -7.93
C LEU A 94 -1.67 0.53 -8.75
N ASP A 95 -1.70 0.78 -10.07
CA ASP A 95 -2.68 0.14 -10.94
C ASP A 95 -2.32 -1.33 -11.21
N VAL A 96 -3.32 -2.20 -11.21
CA VAL A 96 -3.15 -3.64 -11.42
C VAL A 96 -3.85 -4.03 -12.71
N PRO A 97 -3.13 -4.49 -13.75
CA PRO A 97 -3.77 -4.83 -15.02
C PRO A 97 -4.74 -6.02 -14.86
N ARG A 98 -5.82 -6.00 -15.65
CA ARG A 98 -6.87 -7.05 -15.63
C ARG A 98 -6.64 -8.12 -16.69
N LYS A 99 -5.62 -7.94 -17.52
CA LYS A 99 -5.14 -8.89 -18.53
C LYS A 99 -3.80 -9.47 -18.10
N LYS A 100 -3.40 -10.56 -18.75
CA LYS A 100 -2.13 -11.26 -18.52
C LYS A 100 -1.32 -11.40 -19.81
N ASP A 101 -1.43 -10.42 -20.69
CA ASP A 101 -0.64 -10.33 -21.93
C ASP A 101 0.66 -9.54 -21.71
N GLU A 102 1.52 -9.51 -22.71
CA GLU A 102 2.81 -8.81 -22.65
C GLU A 102 2.64 -7.31 -22.38
N ALA A 103 1.61 -6.68 -22.95
CA ALA A 103 1.31 -5.27 -22.73
C ALA A 103 0.93 -5.01 -21.26
N ALA A 104 0.11 -5.86 -20.66
CA ALA A 104 -0.22 -5.80 -19.24
C ALA A 104 1.01 -6.00 -18.34
N LEU A 105 1.91 -6.92 -18.71
CA LEU A 105 3.15 -7.14 -17.98
C LEU A 105 4.06 -5.91 -18.03
N SER A 106 4.28 -5.34 -19.22
CA SER A 106 5.06 -4.11 -19.38
C SER A 106 4.44 -2.93 -18.63
N TYR A 107 3.12 -2.79 -18.68
CA TYR A 107 2.40 -1.74 -17.94
C TYR A 107 2.61 -1.86 -16.43
N PHE A 108 2.45 -3.07 -15.87
CA PHE A 108 2.65 -3.29 -14.45
C PHE A 108 4.11 -3.09 -14.03
N TYR A 109 5.07 -3.52 -14.87
CA TYR A 109 6.49 -3.30 -14.63
C TYR A 109 6.84 -1.81 -14.52
N GLU A 110 6.30 -0.97 -15.42
CA GLU A 110 6.48 0.48 -15.32
C GLU A 110 5.82 1.05 -14.05
N GLY A 111 4.62 0.60 -13.69
CA GLY A 111 3.99 0.98 -12.42
C GLY A 111 4.82 0.60 -11.18
N LEU A 112 5.51 -0.53 -11.20
CA LEU A 112 6.44 -0.91 -10.12
C LEU A 112 7.68 0.00 -10.07
N LYS A 113 8.19 0.46 -11.22
CA LYS A 113 9.28 1.45 -11.26
C LYS A 113 8.83 2.81 -10.71
N GLU A 114 7.62 3.23 -11.02
CA GLU A 114 7.01 4.45 -10.46
C GLU A 114 6.86 4.33 -8.94
N LEU A 115 6.40 3.17 -8.45
CA LEU A 115 6.33 2.91 -7.01
C LEU A 115 7.72 3.00 -6.34
N ILE A 116 8.75 2.41 -6.96
CA ILE A 116 10.14 2.51 -6.45
C ILE A 116 10.58 3.98 -6.40
N ALA A 117 10.35 4.75 -7.47
CA ALA A 117 10.70 6.17 -7.52
C ALA A 117 9.99 6.95 -6.41
N TRP A 118 8.68 6.75 -6.25
CA TRP A 118 7.87 7.38 -5.22
C TRP A 118 8.37 7.06 -3.80
N LEU A 119 8.72 5.81 -3.51
CA LEU A 119 9.27 5.42 -2.20
C LEU A 119 10.62 6.10 -1.91
N GLN A 120 11.51 6.12 -2.90
CA GLN A 120 12.82 6.75 -2.76
C GLN A 120 12.70 8.25 -2.51
N GLU A 121 11.79 8.94 -3.22
CA GLU A 121 11.53 10.37 -3.02
C GLU A 121 10.88 10.65 -1.67
N THR A 122 9.79 9.94 -1.36
CA THR A 122 8.97 10.17 -0.15
C THR A 122 9.76 9.93 1.13
N PHE A 123 10.58 8.87 1.18
CA PHE A 123 11.29 8.47 2.38
C PHE A 123 12.80 8.72 2.32
N SER A 124 13.29 9.36 1.25
CA SER A 124 14.72 9.60 1.04
C SER A 124 15.59 8.33 1.15
N VAL A 125 15.06 7.20 0.68
CA VAL A 125 15.74 5.89 0.68
C VAL A 125 16.32 5.58 -0.69
N ARG A 126 17.17 4.54 -0.77
CA ARG A 126 17.71 4.06 -2.04
C ARG A 126 17.45 2.57 -2.19
N ILE A 127 16.64 2.21 -3.18
CA ILE A 127 16.31 0.83 -3.52
C ILE A 127 17.22 0.41 -4.68
N ARG A 128 18.16 -0.48 -4.39
CA ARG A 128 19.08 -1.04 -5.40
C ARG A 128 18.64 -2.44 -5.80
N GLU A 129 19.12 -2.87 -6.96
CA GLU A 129 18.83 -4.22 -7.47
C GLU A 129 19.29 -5.31 -6.50
N GLU A 130 20.45 -5.14 -5.86
CA GLU A 130 20.98 -6.10 -4.90
C GLU A 130 20.04 -6.25 -3.69
N ASN A 131 19.61 -5.13 -3.09
CA ASN A 131 18.67 -5.11 -1.98
C ASN A 131 17.34 -5.77 -2.36
N LEU A 132 16.85 -5.50 -3.58
CA LEU A 132 15.60 -6.07 -4.07
C LEU A 132 15.72 -7.59 -4.23
N ARG A 133 16.84 -8.08 -4.77
CA ARG A 133 17.11 -9.52 -4.90
C ARG A 133 17.18 -10.20 -3.53
N GLU A 134 17.79 -9.57 -2.54
CA GLU A 134 17.85 -10.08 -1.17
C GLU A 134 16.45 -10.15 -0.52
N ALA A 135 15.66 -9.08 -0.63
CA ALA A 135 14.28 -9.05 -0.12
C ALA A 135 13.40 -10.13 -0.77
N ILE A 136 13.47 -10.28 -2.10
CA ILE A 136 12.76 -11.35 -2.84
C ILE A 136 13.17 -12.74 -2.35
N LYS A 137 14.46 -12.98 -2.11
CA LYS A 137 14.94 -14.26 -1.58
C LYS A 137 14.39 -14.52 -0.17
N GLY A 138 14.37 -13.51 0.68
CA GLY A 138 13.78 -13.58 2.02
C GLY A 138 12.30 -13.94 1.96
N ALA A 139 11.49 -13.16 1.23
CA ALA A 139 10.06 -13.36 1.08
C ALA A 139 9.71 -14.74 0.49
N ASN A 140 10.47 -15.21 -0.51
CA ASN A 140 10.27 -16.53 -1.09
C ASN A 140 10.63 -17.67 -0.15
N THR A 141 11.59 -17.49 0.77
CA THR A 141 11.86 -18.46 1.84
C THR A 141 10.65 -18.59 2.76
N THR A 142 10.09 -17.45 3.20
CA THR A 142 8.91 -17.41 4.07
C THR A 142 7.68 -18.05 3.43
N ARG A 143 7.43 -17.81 2.13
CA ARG A 143 6.27 -18.38 1.41
C ARG A 143 6.34 -19.89 1.17
N ARG A 144 7.50 -20.51 1.37
CA ARG A 144 7.70 -21.96 1.17
C ARG A 144 7.49 -22.80 2.44
N ILE A 145 7.36 -22.14 3.59
CA ILE A 145 7.10 -22.75 4.90
C ILE A 145 5.59 -22.73 5.14
#